data_AF-A0A538R139-F1
#
_entry.id   AF-A0A538R139-F1
#
_cell.length_a   1.000
_cell.length_b   1.000
_cell.length_c   1.000
_cell.angle_alpha   90.00
_cell.angle_beta   90.00
_cell.angle_gamma   90.00
#
_symmetry.space_group_name_H-M   'P 1'
#
loop_
_entity.id
_entity.type
_entity.pdbx_description
1 polymer ?
#
loop_
_entity_poly.entity_id
_entity_poly.type
_entity_poly.pdbx_seq_one_letter_code
_entity_poly.pdbx_strand_id
1 'polypeptide(L)'
;MPFRAHRRPMATDLVRRSDDDAPRAGAAPSRGALLKEEELRAIEGAHPDGITAVQIVDAFTSRGIKFSEASFRKYVQQGLLPRSRRVGRKGKHRGSLGVYPSKTVRRINAVKQLMVDGYTIEEIQGQFLLYIDLVEGVAEHLAELWSRLGGDAAKLDPALRRELEHQLAEARRDGDRLVERLGELTRRFAAPRTDSLRLAGAAGGAEDLL
;
A
#
# COMPACT_ATOMS: atom_id res chain seq x y z
N MET A 1 -50.43 46.95 10.23
CA MET A 1 -49.01 47.35 10.33
C MET A 1 -48.29 46.39 11.27
N PRO A 2 -47.03 46.01 10.97
CA PRO A 2 -46.64 44.59 10.88
C PRO A 2 -45.51 44.21 11.84
N PHE A 3 -45.23 42.91 12.00
CA PHE A 3 -43.87 42.38 11.77
C PHE A 3 -43.97 40.89 11.43
N ARG A 4 -43.56 40.59 10.18
CA ARG A 4 -43.59 39.30 9.52
C ARG A 4 -42.22 38.66 9.72
N ALA A 5 -42.10 37.69 10.61
CA ALA A 5 -40.86 36.93 10.79
C ALA A 5 -40.65 36.01 9.57
N HIS A 6 -39.69 36.35 8.72
CA HIS A 6 -39.26 35.49 7.61
C HIS A 6 -38.33 34.39 8.14
N ARG A 7 -38.77 33.14 7.91
CA ARG A 7 -37.92 31.95 7.93
C ARG A 7 -36.72 32.12 7.00
N ARG A 8 -35.54 31.71 7.47
CA ARG A 8 -34.56 30.97 6.66
C ARG A 8 -34.01 29.82 7.50
N PRO A 9 -34.43 28.56 7.29
CA PRO A 9 -33.60 27.44 7.69
C PRO A 9 -32.38 27.44 6.77
N MET A 10 -31.20 27.70 7.33
CA MET A 10 -29.94 27.40 6.68
C MET A 10 -29.87 25.88 6.55
N ALA A 11 -30.24 25.37 5.37
CA ALA A 11 -29.99 24.01 4.98
C ALA A 11 -28.47 23.82 5.02
N THR A 12 -28.01 23.12 6.06
CA THR A 12 -26.70 22.48 6.06
C THR A 12 -26.72 21.44 4.95
N ASP A 13 -26.31 21.85 3.75
CA ASP A 13 -25.87 20.93 2.70
C ASP A 13 -24.53 20.33 3.12
N LEU A 14 -24.58 19.51 4.17
CA LEU A 14 -23.62 18.45 4.38
C LEU A 14 -23.93 17.43 3.29
N VAL A 15 -23.36 17.66 2.11
CA VAL A 15 -23.18 16.63 1.11
C VAL A 15 -22.46 15.48 1.83
N ARG A 16 -23.24 14.50 2.28
CA ARG A 16 -22.79 13.15 2.54
C ARG A 16 -22.20 12.68 1.22
N ARG A 17 -20.91 12.95 1.00
CA ARG A 17 -20.11 12.23 0.02
C ARG A 17 -20.10 10.80 0.51
N SER A 18 -20.97 9.98 -0.06
CA SER A 18 -20.85 8.52 0.01
C SER A 18 -19.52 8.15 -0.64
N ASP A 19 -18.45 8.19 0.15
CA ASP A 19 -17.07 7.88 -0.24
C ASP A 19 -16.79 6.37 -0.19
N ASP A 20 -17.84 5.55 -0.03
CA ASP A 20 -17.74 4.11 0.24
C ASP A 20 -18.58 3.30 -0.76
N ASP A 21 -18.50 3.63 -2.05
CA ASP A 21 -18.69 2.56 -3.04
C ASP A 21 -17.39 1.74 -3.07
N ALA A 22 -17.32 0.75 -2.19
CA ALA A 22 -16.76 -0.53 -2.62
C ALA A 22 -17.35 -0.81 -4.01
N PRO A 23 -16.55 -1.17 -5.03
CA PRO A 23 -17.10 -1.40 -6.35
C PRO A 23 -18.26 -2.38 -6.19
N ARG A 24 -19.47 -1.94 -6.59
CA ARG A 24 -20.61 -2.86 -6.74
C ARG A 24 -20.08 -4.09 -7.46
N ALA A 25 -20.35 -5.27 -6.91
CA ALA A 25 -19.88 -6.54 -7.46
C ALA A 25 -20.01 -6.52 -8.99
N GLY A 26 -18.85 -6.46 -9.68
CA GLY A 26 -18.79 -6.44 -11.16
C GLY A 26 -18.11 -5.23 -11.83
N ALA A 27 -17.73 -4.16 -11.12
CA ALA A 27 -16.99 -3.05 -11.75
C ALA A 27 -15.48 -3.12 -11.44
N ALA A 28 -14.70 -3.69 -12.38
CA ALA A 28 -13.23 -3.70 -12.29
C ALA A 28 -12.68 -2.26 -12.29
N PRO A 29 -11.89 -1.84 -11.29
CA PRO A 29 -11.24 -0.53 -11.31
C PRO A 29 -10.27 -0.43 -12.48
N SER A 30 -10.32 0.69 -13.21
CA SER A 30 -9.55 0.89 -14.44
C SER A 30 -8.04 1.00 -14.16
N ARG A 31 -7.21 0.63 -15.16
CA ARG A 31 -5.73 0.70 -15.14
C ARG A 31 -5.11 2.06 -14.74
N GLY A 32 -5.90 3.13 -14.62
CA GLY A 32 -5.50 4.41 -14.04
C GLY A 32 -5.54 4.47 -12.51
N ALA A 33 -5.67 3.33 -11.83
CA ALA A 33 -5.81 3.23 -10.38
C ALA A 33 -4.50 3.03 -9.61
N LEU A 34 -3.35 2.95 -10.29
CA LEU A 34 -2.08 2.49 -9.71
C LEU A 34 -0.88 3.36 -10.10
N LEU A 35 0.07 3.45 -9.18
CA LEU A 35 1.39 4.06 -9.37
C LEU A 35 2.34 3.09 -10.07
N LYS A 36 3.21 3.62 -10.93
CA LYS A 36 4.29 2.85 -11.57
C LYS A 36 5.46 2.62 -10.62
N GLU A 37 6.26 1.59 -10.90
CA GLU A 37 7.44 1.25 -10.09
C GLU A 37 8.42 2.42 -9.93
N GLU A 38 8.66 3.18 -11.00
CA GLU A 38 9.53 4.36 -10.98
C GLU A 38 9.00 5.44 -10.02
N GLU A 39 7.69 5.65 -9.99
CA GLU A 39 7.04 6.62 -9.12
C GLU A 39 7.11 6.19 -7.66
N LEU A 40 6.88 4.90 -7.39
CA LEU A 40 7.02 4.32 -6.05
C LEU A 40 8.43 4.52 -5.52
N ARG A 41 9.46 4.19 -6.32
CA ARG A 41 10.87 4.40 -5.95
C ARG A 41 11.19 5.87 -5.70
N ALA A 42 10.68 6.78 -6.54
CA ALA A 42 10.90 8.21 -6.35
C ALA A 42 10.28 8.72 -5.03
N ILE A 43 9.07 8.29 -4.70
CA ILE A 43 8.40 8.64 -3.44
C ILE A 43 9.16 8.03 -2.24
N GLU A 44 9.58 6.78 -2.35
CA GLU A 44 10.34 6.08 -1.31
C GLU A 44 11.69 6.76 -1.03
N GLY A 45 12.40 7.16 -2.08
CA GLY A 45 13.66 7.89 -1.99
C GLY A 45 13.52 9.32 -1.46
N ALA A 46 12.40 9.99 -1.74
CA ALA A 46 12.13 11.35 -1.25
C ALA A 46 11.78 11.40 0.25
N HIS A 47 11.36 10.28 0.84
CA HIS A 47 10.87 10.20 2.22
C HIS A 47 11.59 9.12 3.06
N PRO A 48 12.94 9.17 3.20
CA PRO A 48 13.70 8.12 3.90
C PRO A 48 13.32 8.01 5.39
N ASP A 49 12.99 9.14 6.04
CA ASP A 49 12.61 9.19 7.45
C ASP A 49 11.11 8.92 7.71
N GLY A 50 10.37 8.59 6.65
CA GLY A 50 8.93 8.34 6.68
C GLY A 50 8.10 9.46 6.06
N ILE A 51 6.83 9.15 5.85
CA ILE A 51 5.86 9.94 5.10
C ILE A 51 4.59 10.14 5.95
N THR A 52 3.98 11.32 5.87
CA THR A 52 2.74 11.60 6.61
C THR A 52 1.50 11.06 5.89
N ALA A 53 0.39 10.88 6.61
CA ALA A 53 -0.87 10.44 6.02
C ALA A 53 -1.34 11.35 4.87
N VAL A 54 -1.20 12.67 5.04
CA VAL A 54 -1.56 13.68 4.01
C VAL A 54 -0.69 13.48 2.77
N GLN A 55 0.63 13.38 2.94
CA GLN A 55 1.55 13.15 1.82
C GLN A 55 1.29 11.80 1.11
N ILE A 56 0.93 10.76 1.85
CA ILE A 56 0.53 9.47 1.27
C ILE A 56 -0.71 9.67 0.37
N VAL A 57 -1.74 10.34 0.88
CA VAL A 57 -2.96 10.57 0.10
C VAL A 57 -2.67 11.40 -1.14
N ASP A 58 -1.91 12.48 -0.98
CA ASP A 58 -1.49 13.36 -2.07
C ASP A 58 -0.67 12.64 -3.14
N ALA A 59 0.14 11.65 -2.77
CA ALA A 59 0.91 10.85 -3.72
C ALA A 59 0.01 10.14 -4.75
N PHE A 60 -1.19 9.73 -4.35
CA PHE A 60 -2.18 9.12 -5.24
C PHE A 60 -3.05 10.16 -5.93
N THR A 61 -3.61 11.11 -5.19
CA THR A 61 -4.59 12.08 -5.74
C THR A 61 -3.97 13.03 -6.75
N SER A 62 -2.71 13.46 -6.56
CA SER A 62 -1.97 14.30 -7.51
C SER A 62 -1.78 13.65 -8.89
N ARG A 63 -1.90 12.32 -8.97
CA ARG A 63 -1.80 11.52 -10.20
C ARG A 63 -3.15 11.05 -10.72
N GLY A 64 -4.25 11.60 -10.19
CA GLY A 64 -5.62 11.24 -10.58
C GLY A 64 -6.11 9.91 -10.02
N ILE A 65 -5.36 9.27 -9.13
CA ILE A 65 -5.76 8.01 -8.50
C ILE A 65 -6.69 8.33 -7.33
N LYS A 66 -7.93 7.80 -7.38
CA LYS A 66 -8.90 7.97 -6.29
C LYS A 66 -8.39 7.30 -5.01
N PHE A 67 -8.11 8.12 -3.99
CA PHE A 67 -7.74 7.66 -2.66
C PHE A 67 -8.01 8.78 -1.66
N SER A 68 -8.42 8.44 -0.44
CA SER A 68 -8.81 9.41 0.58
C SER A 68 -8.20 9.08 1.95
N GLU A 69 -8.17 10.06 2.85
CA GLU A 69 -7.77 9.84 4.25
C GLU A 69 -8.68 8.83 4.97
N ALA A 70 -9.96 8.76 4.59
CA ALA A 70 -10.91 7.80 5.15
C ALA A 70 -10.52 6.38 4.74
N SER A 71 -10.26 6.13 3.45
CA SER A 71 -9.79 4.83 2.96
C SER A 71 -8.45 4.44 3.59
N PHE A 72 -7.51 5.39 3.70
CA PHE A 72 -6.24 5.16 4.38
C PHE A 72 -6.44 4.72 5.84
N ARG A 73 -7.29 5.42 6.58
CA ARG A 73 -7.62 5.08 7.97
C ARG A 73 -8.26 3.70 8.09
N LYS A 74 -9.18 3.35 7.18
CA LYS A 74 -9.82 2.04 7.10
C LYS A 74 -8.77 0.94 6.91
N TYR A 75 -7.84 1.11 5.98
CA TYR A 75 -6.75 0.15 5.77
C TYR A 75 -5.83 0.01 6.99
N VAL A 76 -5.50 1.10 7.69
CA VAL A 76 -4.74 1.04 8.95
C VAL A 76 -5.50 0.31 10.05
N GLN A 77 -6.81 0.57 10.20
CA GLN A 77 -7.66 -0.10 11.19
C GLN A 77 -7.80 -1.59 10.92
N GLN A 78 -7.84 -1.96 9.64
CA GLN A 78 -7.91 -3.32 9.15
C GLN A 78 -6.55 -4.04 9.17
N GLY A 79 -5.47 -3.42 9.64
CA GLY A 79 -4.16 -4.05 9.71
C GLY A 79 -3.51 -4.29 8.35
N LEU A 80 -4.06 -3.71 7.27
CA LEU A 80 -3.48 -3.78 5.92
C LEU A 80 -2.23 -2.92 5.77
N LEU A 81 -2.03 -1.97 6.68
CA LEU A 81 -0.92 -1.01 6.67
C LEU A 81 -0.27 -0.94 8.06
N PRO A 82 1.03 -0.59 8.13
CA PRO A 82 1.71 -0.39 9.40
C PRO A 82 1.10 0.77 10.19
N ARG A 83 1.27 0.73 11.51
CA ARG A 83 0.86 1.81 12.42
C ARG A 83 1.83 3.00 12.30
N SER A 84 1.32 4.22 12.50
CA SER A 84 2.17 5.41 12.51
C SER A 84 3.15 5.40 13.68
N ARG A 85 4.40 5.77 13.45
CA ARG A 85 5.35 6.16 14.49
C ARG A 85 5.19 7.65 14.79
N ARG A 86 5.27 8.03 16.07
CA ARG A 86 5.28 9.45 16.45
C ARG A 86 6.70 9.99 16.47
N VAL A 87 6.93 11.06 15.72
CA VAL A 87 8.19 11.81 15.73
C VAL A 87 7.95 13.21 16.31
N GLY A 88 8.81 13.62 17.24
CA GLY A 88 8.78 14.96 17.81
C GLY A 88 9.18 15.98 16.75
N ARG A 89 8.47 17.11 16.66
CA ARG A 89 8.83 18.19 15.75
C ARG A 89 9.69 19.19 16.52
N LYS A 90 10.87 19.52 15.99
CA LYS A 90 11.84 20.41 16.66
C LYS A 90 11.19 21.79 16.96
N GLY A 91 11.16 22.19 18.23
CA GLY A 91 10.62 23.47 18.70
C GLY A 91 9.64 23.33 19.88
N LYS A 92 9.61 24.33 20.78
CA LYS A 92 8.91 24.30 22.10
C LYS A 92 7.39 24.05 22.04
N HIS A 93 6.75 24.22 20.88
CA HIS A 93 5.29 24.10 20.71
C HIS A 93 4.87 23.24 19.51
N ARG A 94 5.77 22.45 18.94
CA ARG A 94 5.45 21.66 17.76
C ARG A 94 5.17 20.22 18.22
N GLY A 95 3.89 19.90 18.39
CA GLY A 95 3.45 18.57 18.83
C GLY A 95 4.01 17.42 17.98
N SER A 96 3.88 16.19 18.47
CA SER A 96 4.34 15.01 17.75
C SER A 96 3.48 14.74 16.51
N LEU A 97 4.15 14.40 15.41
CA LEU A 97 3.54 14.08 14.12
C LEU A 97 3.56 12.57 13.90
N GLY A 98 2.48 12.01 13.36
CA GLY A 98 2.44 10.62 12.91
C GLY A 98 3.12 10.49 11.55
N VAL A 99 4.15 9.66 11.48
CA VAL A 99 4.83 9.28 10.24
C VAL A 99 4.72 7.79 10.02
N TYR A 100 4.59 7.40 8.76
CA TYR A 100 4.53 6.02 8.31
C TYR A 100 5.81 5.69 7.54
N PRO A 101 6.23 4.42 7.47
CA PRO A 101 7.29 4.01 6.56
C PRO A 101 6.96 4.46 5.13
N SER A 102 7.94 4.91 4.35
CA SER A 102 7.71 5.37 2.97
C SER A 102 7.09 4.28 2.08
N LYS A 103 7.45 3.02 2.34
CA LYS A 103 6.87 1.81 1.71
C LYS A 103 5.37 1.64 1.90
N THR A 104 4.76 2.40 2.82
CA THR A 104 3.29 2.41 2.97
C THR A 104 2.60 2.77 1.66
N VAL A 105 3.20 3.62 0.82
CA VAL A 105 2.66 3.96 -0.51
C VAL A 105 2.65 2.75 -1.44
N ARG A 106 3.77 2.01 -1.52
CA ARG A 106 3.86 0.75 -2.28
C ARG A 106 2.84 -0.28 -1.77
N ARG A 107 2.71 -0.41 -0.46
CA ARG A 107 1.73 -1.32 0.17
C ARG A 107 0.29 -0.97 -0.20
N ILE A 108 -0.07 0.31 -0.18
CA ILE A 108 -1.39 0.78 -0.66
C ILE A 108 -1.59 0.46 -2.14
N ASN A 109 -0.54 0.63 -2.96
CA ASN A 109 -0.60 0.30 -4.38
C ASN A 109 -0.85 -1.19 -4.61
N ALA A 110 -0.21 -2.06 -3.82
CA ALA A 110 -0.44 -3.52 -3.85
C ALA A 110 -1.86 -3.89 -3.39
N VAL A 111 -2.37 -3.29 -2.31
CA VAL A 111 -3.78 -3.47 -1.89
C VAL A 111 -4.73 -3.08 -3.01
N LYS A 112 -4.52 -1.92 -3.64
CA LYS A 112 -5.33 -1.46 -4.77
C LYS A 112 -5.26 -2.43 -5.96
N GLN A 113 -4.09 -2.95 -6.30
CA GLN A 113 -3.93 -3.95 -7.37
C GLN A 113 -4.73 -5.21 -7.06
N LEU A 114 -4.68 -5.73 -5.83
CA LEU A 114 -5.47 -6.91 -5.46
C LEU A 114 -6.98 -6.62 -5.51
N MET A 115 -7.42 -5.41 -5.15
CA MET A 115 -8.82 -5.01 -5.35
C MET A 115 -9.19 -4.92 -6.84
N VAL A 116 -8.25 -4.51 -7.71
CA VAL A 116 -8.43 -4.55 -9.18
C VAL A 116 -8.58 -5.98 -9.68
N ASP A 117 -7.82 -6.89 -9.10
CA ASP A 117 -7.83 -8.32 -9.43
C ASP A 117 -9.05 -9.05 -8.84
N GLY A 118 -9.94 -8.33 -8.15
CA GLY A 118 -11.22 -8.84 -7.65
C GLY A 118 -11.19 -9.42 -6.24
N TYR A 119 -10.11 -9.22 -5.48
CA TYR A 119 -10.04 -9.68 -4.09
C TYR A 119 -10.80 -8.75 -3.14
N THR A 120 -11.49 -9.34 -2.15
CA THR A 120 -12.10 -8.56 -1.06
C THR A 120 -11.06 -8.12 -0.03
N ILE A 121 -11.44 -7.17 0.83
CA ILE A 121 -10.54 -6.66 1.87
C ILE A 121 -10.12 -7.78 2.85
N GLU A 122 -11.05 -8.66 3.22
CA GLU A 122 -10.83 -9.77 4.15
C GLU A 122 -9.85 -10.81 3.57
N GLU A 123 -10.00 -11.07 2.27
CA GLU A 123 -9.10 -11.94 1.53
C GLU A 123 -7.68 -11.34 1.50
N ILE A 124 -7.59 -10.05 1.17
CA ILE A 124 -6.33 -9.29 1.15
C ILE A 124 -5.66 -9.30 2.52
N GLN A 125 -6.40 -9.08 3.62
CA GLN A 125 -5.89 -9.17 4.99
C GLN A 125 -5.24 -10.53 5.25
N GLY A 126 -5.93 -11.63 4.88
CA GLY A 126 -5.41 -12.97 5.01
C GLY A 126 -4.10 -13.17 4.23
N GLN A 127 -4.00 -12.67 2.99
CA GLN A 127 -2.78 -12.81 2.19
C GLN A 127 -1.60 -11.97 2.73
N PHE A 128 -1.87 -10.72 3.10
CA PHE A 128 -0.85 -9.79 3.60
C PHE A 128 -0.25 -10.22 4.93
N LEU A 129 -1.08 -10.69 5.88
CA LEU A 129 -0.63 -11.11 7.20
C LEU A 129 0.21 -12.40 7.18
N LEU A 130 0.11 -13.20 6.12
CA LEU A 130 0.78 -14.51 6.06
C LEU A 130 2.13 -14.47 5.35
N TYR A 131 2.22 -13.78 4.22
CA TYR A 131 3.32 -14.05 3.29
C TYR A 131 3.87 -12.83 2.53
N ILE A 132 3.04 -11.83 2.21
CA ILE A 132 3.50 -10.69 1.38
C ILE A 132 4.60 -9.90 2.09
N ASP A 133 4.43 -9.62 3.39
CA ASP A 133 5.45 -8.92 4.19
C ASP A 133 6.78 -9.70 4.26
N LEU A 134 6.74 -11.04 4.18
CA LEU A 134 7.95 -11.87 4.16
C LEU A 134 8.67 -11.80 2.81
N VAL A 135 7.93 -11.83 1.70
CA VAL A 135 8.50 -11.72 0.36
C VAL A 135 9.08 -10.33 0.14
N GLU A 136 8.39 -9.27 0.59
CA GLU A 136 8.93 -7.92 0.62
C GLU A 136 10.23 -7.87 1.44
N GLY A 137 10.22 -8.46 2.65
CA GLY A 137 11.42 -8.58 3.48
C GLY A 137 12.59 -9.23 2.74
N VAL A 138 12.37 -10.32 2.00
CA VAL A 138 13.42 -10.97 1.19
C VAL A 138 13.98 -10.01 0.13
N ALA A 139 13.11 -9.33 -0.61
CA ALA A 139 13.52 -8.38 -1.64
C ALA A 139 14.38 -7.24 -1.06
N GLU A 140 14.04 -6.76 0.13
CA GLU A 140 14.78 -5.71 0.83
C GLU A 140 16.17 -6.14 1.24
N HIS A 141 16.31 -7.31 1.87
CA HIS A 141 17.60 -7.82 2.30
C HIS A 141 18.50 -8.13 1.11
N LEU A 142 17.94 -8.62 0.00
CA LEU A 142 18.69 -8.79 -1.26
C LEU A 142 19.17 -7.43 -1.79
N ALA A 143 18.31 -6.43 -1.88
CA ALA A 143 18.70 -5.09 -2.33
C ALA A 143 19.80 -4.47 -1.46
N GLU A 144 19.71 -4.64 -0.14
CA GLU A 144 20.74 -4.21 0.80
C GLU A 144 22.06 -4.95 0.57
N LEU A 145 22.03 -6.27 0.42
CA LEU A 145 23.20 -7.09 0.12
C LEU A 145 23.87 -6.63 -1.18
N TRP A 146 23.09 -6.42 -2.24
CA TRP A 146 23.56 -5.95 -3.54
C TRP A 146 24.20 -4.57 -3.49
N SER A 147 23.65 -3.68 -2.66
CA SER A 147 24.20 -2.33 -2.43
C SER A 147 25.55 -2.40 -1.71
N ARG A 148 25.64 -3.19 -0.63
CA ARG A 148 26.87 -3.38 0.14
C ARG A 148 27.99 -3.99 -0.71
N LEU A 149 27.69 -5.07 -1.45
CA LEU A 149 28.65 -5.71 -2.36
C LEU A 149 29.11 -4.75 -3.48
N GLY A 150 28.19 -3.98 -4.06
CA GLY A 150 28.54 -2.97 -5.06
C GLY A 150 29.41 -1.84 -4.51
N GLY A 151 29.17 -1.42 -3.27
CA GLY A 151 30.01 -0.43 -2.58
C GLY A 151 31.43 -0.94 -2.29
N ASP A 152 31.56 -2.21 -1.91
CA ASP A 152 32.87 -2.82 -1.65
C ASP A 152 33.64 -3.13 -2.95
N ALA A 153 32.96 -3.39 -4.06
CA ALA A 153 33.59 -3.61 -5.37
C ALA A 153 34.45 -2.41 -5.83
N ALA A 154 34.13 -1.19 -5.39
CA ALA A 154 34.93 0.00 -5.68
C ALA A 154 36.34 -0.02 -5.06
N LYS A 155 36.58 -0.89 -4.05
CA LYS A 155 37.87 -1.04 -3.35
C LYS A 155 38.78 -2.08 -3.98
N LEU A 156 38.31 -2.80 -5.00
CA LEU A 156 39.01 -3.92 -5.62
C LEU A 156 39.86 -3.49 -6.80
N ASP A 157 40.84 -4.33 -7.13
CA ASP A 157 41.63 -4.18 -8.36
C ASP A 157 40.73 -4.17 -9.60
N PRO A 158 41.04 -3.38 -10.64
CA PRO A 158 40.15 -3.16 -11.78
C PRO A 158 39.73 -4.44 -12.54
N ALA A 159 40.63 -5.43 -12.62
CA ALA A 159 40.33 -6.71 -13.29
C ALA A 159 39.33 -7.54 -12.49
N LEU A 160 39.60 -7.74 -11.19
CA LEU A 160 38.72 -8.45 -10.27
C LEU A 160 37.37 -7.75 -10.10
N ARG A 161 37.38 -6.40 -10.05
CA ARG A 161 36.17 -5.58 -9.99
C ARG A 161 35.24 -5.86 -11.16
N ARG A 162 35.74 -5.86 -12.40
CA ARG A 162 34.90 -6.10 -13.60
C ARG A 162 34.28 -7.49 -13.59
N GLU A 163 35.06 -8.50 -13.18
CA GLU A 163 34.59 -9.88 -13.06
C GLU A 163 33.47 -9.99 -12.02
N LEU A 164 33.68 -9.45 -10.82
CA LEU A 164 32.69 -9.51 -9.75
C LEU A 164 31.46 -8.63 -10.03
N GLU A 165 31.60 -7.48 -10.68
CA GLU A 165 30.47 -6.66 -11.13
C GLU A 165 29.60 -7.43 -12.13
N HIS A 166 30.20 -8.20 -13.04
CA HIS A 166 29.47 -9.06 -13.97
C HIS A 166 28.71 -10.17 -13.22
N GLN A 167 29.38 -10.91 -12.34
CA GLN A 167 28.76 -11.97 -11.54
C GLN A 167 27.65 -11.41 -10.63
N LEU A 168 27.85 -10.24 -10.03
CA LEU A 168 26.85 -9.56 -9.20
C LEU A 168 25.63 -9.14 -10.03
N ALA A 169 25.82 -8.68 -11.27
CA ALA A 169 24.72 -8.35 -12.16
C ALA A 169 23.89 -9.59 -12.54
N GLU A 170 24.51 -10.75 -12.74
CA GLU A 170 23.81 -12.01 -12.96
C GLU A 170 23.04 -12.45 -11.70
N ALA A 171 23.69 -12.47 -10.54
CA ALA A 171 23.06 -12.84 -9.27
C ALA A 171 21.86 -11.93 -8.92
N ARG A 172 21.94 -10.63 -9.24
CA ARG A 172 20.81 -9.69 -9.09
C ARG A 172 19.59 -10.12 -9.90
N ARG A 173 19.79 -10.47 -11.18
CA ARG A 173 18.68 -10.92 -12.06
C ARG A 173 18.04 -12.20 -11.53
N ASP A 174 18.84 -13.13 -11.02
CA ASP A 174 18.33 -14.37 -10.44
C ASP A 174 17.58 -14.12 -9.13
N GLY A 175 18.07 -13.19 -8.30
CA GLY A 175 17.37 -12.73 -7.10
C GLY A 175 16.02 -12.08 -7.41
N ASP A 176 15.97 -11.19 -8.41
CA ASP A 176 14.73 -10.54 -8.84
C ASP A 176 13.69 -11.57 -9.32
N ARG A 177 14.13 -12.55 -10.13
CA ARG A 177 13.27 -13.68 -10.57
C ARG A 177 12.77 -14.53 -9.41
N LEU A 178 13.62 -14.79 -8.41
CA LEU A 178 13.23 -15.55 -7.22
C LEU A 178 12.13 -14.82 -6.44
N VAL A 179 12.30 -13.51 -6.20
CA VAL A 179 11.32 -12.68 -5.49
C VAL A 179 9.99 -12.67 -6.24
N GLU A 180 10.00 -12.50 -7.56
CA GLU A 180 8.80 -12.54 -8.39
C GLU A 180 8.08 -13.89 -8.28
N ARG A 181 8.82 -15.00 -8.40
CA ARG A 181 8.29 -16.36 -8.27
C ARG A 181 7.73 -16.64 -6.87
N LEU A 182 8.39 -16.16 -5.82
CA LEU A 182 7.90 -16.28 -4.44
C LEU A 182 6.60 -15.49 -4.25
N GLY A 183 6.50 -14.30 -4.84
CA GLY A 183 5.28 -13.50 -4.85
C GLY A 183 4.11 -14.21 -5.55
N GLU A 184 4.37 -14.82 -6.70
CA GLU A 184 3.36 -15.62 -7.41
C GLU A 184 2.90 -16.85 -6.62
N LEU A 185 3.85 -17.62 -6.10
CA LEU A 185 3.54 -18.80 -5.29
C LEU A 185 2.72 -18.42 -4.06
N THR A 186 3.14 -17.35 -3.38
CA THR A 186 2.41 -16.79 -2.24
C THR A 186 0.96 -16.49 -2.57
N ARG A 187 0.70 -15.79 -3.70
CA ARG A 187 -0.66 -15.51 -4.16
C ARG A 187 -1.46 -16.79 -4.40
N ARG A 188 -0.84 -17.81 -5.01
CA ARG A 188 -1.48 -19.11 -5.27
C ARG A 188 -1.79 -19.88 -3.99
N PHE A 189 -0.91 -19.88 -2.99
CA PHE A 189 -1.16 -20.54 -1.70
C PHE A 189 -2.22 -19.82 -0.88
N ALA A 190 -2.36 -18.52 -1.05
CA ALA A 190 -3.40 -17.74 -0.40
C ALA A 190 -4.79 -17.94 -1.05
N ALA A 191 -4.87 -18.24 -2.34
CA ALA A 191 -6.13 -18.37 -3.08
C ALA A 191 -7.12 -19.45 -2.55
N PRO A 192 -6.72 -20.68 -2.16
CA PRO A 192 -7.65 -21.66 -1.58
C PRO A 192 -8.27 -21.21 -0.25
N ARG A 193 -7.53 -20.43 0.56
CA ARG A 193 -8.06 -19.84 1.79
C ARG A 193 -9.05 -18.73 1.49
N THR A 194 -8.77 -17.92 0.47
CA THR A 194 -9.70 -16.94 -0.09
C THR A 194 -11.02 -17.60 -0.50
N ASP A 195 -10.98 -18.72 -1.22
CA ASP A 195 -12.21 -19.43 -1.62
C ASP A 195 -12.99 -20.00 -0.42
N SER A 196 -12.29 -20.48 0.60
CA SER A 196 -12.92 -20.93 1.85
C SER A 196 -13.57 -19.76 2.62
N LEU A 197 -12.94 -18.58 2.63
CA LEU A 197 -13.52 -17.35 3.18
C LEU A 197 -14.76 -16.90 2.40
N ARG A 198 -14.75 -17.02 1.07
CA ARG A 198 -15.92 -16.75 0.20
C ARG A 198 -17.09 -17.68 0.51
N LEU A 199 -16.82 -18.98 0.66
CA LEU A 199 -17.84 -19.97 1.03
C LEU A 199 -18.43 -19.71 2.43
N ALA A 200 -17.59 -19.38 3.42
CA ALA A 200 -18.04 -19.07 4.76
C ALA A 200 -18.87 -17.77 4.83
N GLY A 201 -18.48 -16.74 4.08
CA GLY A 201 -19.23 -15.48 3.98
C GLY A 201 -20.58 -15.63 3.29
N ALA A 202 -20.68 -16.52 2.29
CA ALA A 202 -21.94 -16.81 1.60
C ALA A 202 -22.93 -17.63 2.48
N ALA A 203 -22.42 -18.52 3.33
CA ALA A 203 -23.24 -19.31 4.25
C ALA A 203 -23.85 -18.46 5.39
N GLY A 204 -23.13 -17.45 5.88
CA GLY A 204 -23.62 -16.57 6.96
C GLY A 204 -24.76 -15.62 6.57
N GLY A 205 -25.07 -15.47 5.27
CA GLY A 205 -26.17 -14.61 4.81
C GLY A 205 -27.53 -15.31 4.70
N ALA A 206 -27.57 -16.65 4.76
CA ALA A 206 -28.78 -17.42 4.54
C ALA A 206 -29.53 -17.79 5.85
N GLU A 207 -28.87 -17.72 7.00
CA GLU A 207 -29.47 -18.15 8.29
C GLU A 207 -30.17 -17.02 9.07
N ASP A 208 -30.04 -15.75 8.65
CA ASP A 208 -30.63 -14.57 9.33
C ASP A 208 -31.98 -14.11 8.74
N LEU A 209 -32.67 -14.96 7.96
CA LEU A 209 -33.94 -14.64 7.28
C LEU A 209 -35.10 -15.63 7.53
N LEU A 210 -35.07 -16.40 8.62
CA LEU A 210 -36.19 -17.24 9.06
C LEU A 210 -36.55 -16.95 10.52
#